data_AF-A0A238ZN46-F1
#
_entry.id   AF-A0A238ZN46-F1
#
_cell.length_a   1.000
_cell.length_b   1.000
_cell.length_c   1.000
_cell.angle_alpha   90.00
_cell.angle_beta   90.00
_cell.angle_gamma   90.00
#
_symmetry.space_group_name_H-M   'P 1'
#
loop_
_entity.id
_entity.type
_entity.pdbx_description
1 polymer ?
#
loop_
_entity_poly.entity_id
_entity_poly.type
_entity_poly.pdbx_seq_one_letter_code
_entity_poly.pdbx_strand_id
1 'polypeptide(L)'
;MNIGVIGAGQLGGTLATWCAENGHDVAVTSRHPDRLTDLVEHGDGHIRAMTIPEAAAFGDVLFFAPNWESAREAIDLAHDAMAGKVVIDATNPVPILTSAMSDAMSDPMSSTTDPSGLGSFSPGFPSTLDIPSFLRVPEAPGTAHPTADLTTSGFEQLIALAPEAHWVKAFNTISTEVLDRRRGHDPLLAEYVCTDQRDARDAACHIIQELGFAPFFAGGPEAARLTETGGPLQMCEVDVKDAKDVLAAALATVH
;
A
#
# COMPACT_ATOMS: atom_id res chain seq x y z
N MET A 1 6.79 20.31 -8.63
CA MET A 1 8.11 19.70 -8.30
C MET A 1 8.29 18.44 -9.13
N ASN A 2 9.47 17.83 -9.09
CA ASN A 2 9.72 16.55 -9.77
C ASN A 2 9.28 15.40 -8.85
N ILE A 3 8.49 14.45 -9.38
CA ILE A 3 8.02 13.28 -8.64
C ILE A 3 8.47 12.01 -9.36
N GLY A 4 9.12 11.10 -8.64
CA GLY A 4 9.42 9.76 -9.14
C GLY A 4 8.37 8.76 -8.65
N VAL A 5 7.80 7.96 -9.53
CA VAL A 5 6.83 6.91 -9.19
C VAL A 5 7.43 5.56 -9.56
N ILE A 6 7.90 4.83 -8.55
CA ILE A 6 8.46 3.49 -8.68
C ILE A 6 7.31 2.49 -8.57
N GLY A 7 6.87 1.94 -9.71
CA GLY A 7 5.71 1.04 -9.78
C GLY A 7 4.42 1.74 -10.20
N ALA A 8 4.32 2.11 -11.48
CA ALA A 8 3.10 2.64 -12.09
C ALA A 8 2.10 1.54 -12.47
N GLY A 9 1.67 0.77 -11.45
CA GLY A 9 0.48 -0.08 -11.53
C GLY A 9 -0.80 0.75 -11.46
N GLN A 10 -1.89 0.16 -10.95
CA GLN A 10 -3.16 0.91 -10.78
C GLN A 10 -2.95 2.14 -9.88
N LEU A 11 -2.41 1.94 -8.67
CA LEU A 11 -2.23 3.04 -7.72
C LEU A 11 -1.17 4.04 -8.18
N GLY A 12 0.03 3.57 -8.52
CA GLY A 12 1.10 4.47 -8.98
C GLY A 12 0.73 5.25 -10.24
N GLY A 13 -0.01 4.65 -11.17
CA GLY A 13 -0.51 5.33 -12.36
C GLY A 13 -1.51 6.44 -12.01
N THR A 14 -2.50 6.15 -11.15
CA THR A 14 -3.46 7.16 -10.66
C THR A 14 -2.75 8.32 -9.95
N LEU A 15 -1.83 8.02 -9.03
CA LEU A 15 -1.06 9.05 -8.32
C LEU A 15 -0.20 9.88 -9.28
N ALA A 16 0.41 9.26 -10.29
CA ALA A 16 1.17 9.96 -11.32
C ALA A 16 0.31 10.95 -12.11
N THR A 17 -0.87 10.53 -12.56
CA THR A 17 -1.84 11.39 -13.25
C THR A 17 -2.23 12.58 -12.40
N TRP A 18 -2.59 12.36 -11.14
CA TRP A 18 -3.04 13.43 -10.27
C TRP A 18 -1.94 14.41 -9.89
N CYS A 19 -0.70 13.94 -9.78
CA CYS A 19 0.46 14.81 -9.62
C CYS A 19 0.67 15.66 -10.88
N ALA A 20 0.57 15.08 -12.08
CA ALA A 20 0.65 15.85 -13.31
C ALA A 20 -0.45 16.92 -13.42
N GLU A 21 -1.69 16.60 -13.06
CA GLU A 21 -2.81 17.54 -13.02
C GLU A 21 -2.60 18.71 -12.04
N ASN A 22 -1.84 18.49 -10.97
CA ASN A 22 -1.45 19.53 -10.01
C ASN A 22 -0.16 20.28 -10.43
N GLY A 23 0.35 20.06 -11.64
CA GLY A 23 1.50 20.78 -12.21
C GLY A 23 2.87 20.23 -11.81
N HIS A 24 2.94 18.97 -11.38
CA HIS A 24 4.20 18.29 -11.11
C HIS A 24 4.71 17.58 -12.37
N ASP A 25 6.02 17.56 -12.56
CA ASP A 25 6.64 16.72 -13.59
C ASP A 25 6.91 15.34 -12.97
N VAL A 26 6.50 14.27 -13.64
CA VAL A 26 6.46 12.92 -13.08
C VAL A 26 7.25 11.94 -13.95
N ALA A 27 8.18 11.21 -13.34
CA ALA A 27 8.80 10.04 -13.97
C ALA A 27 8.18 8.76 -13.42
N VAL A 28 7.66 7.91 -14.29
CA VAL A 28 7.02 6.65 -13.94
C VAL A 28 7.86 5.45 -14.36
N THR A 29 7.81 4.38 -13.57
CA THR A 29 8.52 3.13 -13.88
C THR A 29 7.55 1.96 -13.89
N SER A 30 7.80 0.96 -14.72
CA SER A 30 7.04 -0.28 -14.75
C SER A 30 7.93 -1.41 -15.25
N ARG A 31 7.66 -2.63 -14.77
CA ARG A 31 8.23 -3.87 -15.35
C ARG A 31 7.64 -4.20 -16.72
N HIS A 32 6.50 -3.59 -17.05
CA HIS A 32 5.84 -3.66 -18.34
C HIS A 32 5.73 -2.25 -18.92
N PRO A 33 6.85 -1.65 -19.39
CA PRO A 33 6.88 -0.26 -19.83
C PRO A 33 5.99 0.01 -21.05
N ASP A 34 5.69 -1.02 -21.84
CA ASP A 34 4.71 -0.99 -22.92
C ASP A 34 3.32 -0.52 -22.45
N ARG A 35 2.95 -0.84 -21.20
CA ARG A 35 1.67 -0.44 -20.60
C ARG A 35 1.65 1.02 -20.13
N LEU A 36 2.78 1.72 -20.17
CA LEU A 36 2.85 3.14 -19.78
C LEU A 36 2.52 4.08 -20.93
N THR A 37 2.35 3.57 -22.16
CA THR A 37 2.08 4.40 -23.35
C THR A 37 0.89 5.34 -23.11
N ASP A 38 -0.27 4.77 -22.75
CA ASP A 38 -1.47 5.57 -22.50
C ASP A 38 -1.25 6.58 -21.37
N LEU A 39 -0.61 6.17 -20.26
CA LEU A 39 -0.35 7.06 -19.12
C LEU A 39 0.55 8.25 -19.51
N VAL A 40 1.59 8.01 -20.30
CA VAL A 40 2.51 9.05 -20.78
C VAL A 40 1.79 9.99 -21.76
N GLU A 41 0.97 9.46 -22.66
CA GLU A 41 0.17 10.26 -23.60
C GLU A 41 -0.84 11.15 -22.87
N HIS A 42 -1.56 10.62 -21.87
CA HIS A 42 -2.50 11.40 -21.05
C HIS A 42 -1.82 12.45 -20.18
N GLY A 43 -0.54 12.25 -19.84
CA GLY A 43 0.23 13.19 -19.03
C GLY A 43 0.59 14.49 -19.74
N ASP A 44 0.28 14.67 -21.02
CA ASP A 44 0.49 15.90 -21.82
C ASP A 44 1.90 16.52 -21.64
N GLY A 45 2.92 15.67 -21.63
CA GLY A 45 4.32 16.06 -21.46
C GLY A 45 4.82 16.19 -20.02
N HIS A 46 3.91 16.14 -19.03
CA HIS A 46 4.27 16.11 -17.61
C HIS A 46 4.65 14.73 -17.11
N ILE A 47 4.20 13.65 -17.76
CA ILE A 47 4.55 12.28 -17.38
C ILE A 47 5.53 11.67 -18.38
N ARG A 48 6.58 11.01 -17.89
CA ARG A 48 7.57 10.30 -18.71
C ARG A 48 7.94 8.95 -18.13
N ALA A 49 8.04 7.94 -18.99
CA ALA A 49 8.55 6.63 -18.59
C ALA A 49 10.09 6.65 -18.48
N MET A 50 10.61 6.08 -17.40
CA MET A 50 12.05 5.99 -17.12
C MET A 50 12.41 4.63 -16.50
N THR A 51 13.71 4.33 -16.42
CA THR A 51 14.19 3.23 -15.57
C THR A 51 14.06 3.58 -14.08
N ILE A 52 14.13 2.57 -13.21
CA ILE A 52 14.06 2.78 -11.75
C ILE A 52 15.14 3.75 -11.24
N PRO A 53 16.44 3.59 -11.58
CA PRO A 53 17.47 4.53 -11.14
C PRO A 53 17.24 5.96 -11.65
N GLU A 54 16.79 6.12 -12.90
CA GLU A 54 16.54 7.43 -13.51
C GLU A 54 15.34 8.14 -12.86
N ALA A 55 14.23 7.43 -12.62
CA ALA A 55 13.08 8.00 -11.95
C ALA A 55 13.37 8.37 -10.48
N ALA A 56 14.14 7.51 -9.78
CA ALA A 56 14.60 7.78 -8.43
C ALA A 56 15.51 9.01 -8.38
N ALA A 57 16.43 9.16 -9.34
CA ALA A 57 17.29 10.34 -9.45
C ALA A 57 16.50 11.61 -9.79
N PHE A 58 15.50 11.48 -10.65
CA PHE A 58 14.66 12.58 -11.11
C PHE A 58 13.78 13.20 -10.02
N GLY A 59 13.10 12.37 -9.21
CA GLY A 59 12.11 12.85 -8.25
C GLY A 59 12.74 13.58 -7.06
N ASP A 60 12.19 14.73 -6.69
CA ASP A 60 12.47 15.39 -5.40
C ASP A 60 11.79 14.60 -4.27
N VAL A 61 10.61 14.02 -4.57
CA VAL A 61 9.87 13.08 -3.74
C VAL A 61 9.58 11.82 -4.56
N LEU A 62 9.61 10.66 -3.90
CA LEU A 62 9.36 9.37 -4.53
C LEU A 62 8.07 8.75 -3.99
N PHE A 63 7.13 8.38 -4.87
CA PHE A 63 6.12 7.38 -4.56
C PHE A 63 6.70 6.00 -4.82
N PHE A 64 6.66 5.16 -3.79
CA PHE A 64 7.10 3.78 -3.84
C PHE A 64 5.88 2.86 -3.80
N ALA A 65 5.46 2.39 -4.97
CA ALA A 65 4.27 1.56 -5.16
C ALA A 65 4.52 0.29 -6.02
N PRO A 66 5.66 -0.43 -5.91
CA PRO A 66 5.78 -1.74 -6.53
C PRO A 66 4.89 -2.78 -5.83
N ASN A 67 4.71 -3.94 -6.46
CA ASN A 67 4.24 -5.11 -5.72
C ASN A 67 5.28 -5.49 -4.65
N TRP A 68 4.81 -6.04 -3.52
CA TRP A 68 5.66 -6.38 -2.38
C TRP A 68 6.83 -7.28 -2.76
N GLU A 69 6.62 -8.28 -3.62
CA GLU A 69 7.65 -9.23 -4.06
C GLU A 69 8.76 -8.57 -4.87
N SER A 70 8.51 -7.39 -5.44
CA SER A 70 9.48 -6.61 -6.21
C SER A 70 10.02 -5.40 -5.46
N ALA A 71 9.56 -5.15 -4.24
CA ALA A 71 9.97 -3.99 -3.46
C ALA A 71 11.48 -4.00 -3.16
N ARG A 72 12.03 -5.16 -2.77
CA ARG A 72 13.47 -5.31 -2.53
C ARG A 72 14.30 -4.97 -3.77
N GLU A 73 13.99 -5.59 -4.90
CA GLU A 73 14.70 -5.35 -6.16
C GLU A 73 14.60 -3.88 -6.58
N ALA A 74 13.41 -3.26 -6.41
CA ALA A 74 13.22 -1.85 -6.72
C ALA A 74 14.05 -0.93 -5.82
N ILE A 75 14.19 -1.25 -4.53
CA ILE A 75 15.09 -0.55 -3.61
C ILE A 75 16.54 -0.76 -4.03
N ASP A 76 16.96 -1.99 -4.32
CA ASP A 76 18.34 -2.29 -4.73
C ASP A 76 18.76 -1.48 -5.97
N LEU A 77 17.83 -1.29 -6.93
CA LEU A 77 18.07 -0.48 -8.13
C LEU A 77 18.04 1.03 -7.88
N ALA A 78 17.23 1.50 -6.93
CA ALA A 78 17.06 2.92 -6.63
C ALA A 78 17.99 3.43 -5.51
N HIS A 79 18.62 2.53 -4.75
CA HIS A 79 19.25 2.77 -3.45
C HIS A 79 20.10 4.06 -3.41
N ASP A 80 21.06 4.18 -4.34
CA ASP A 80 21.98 5.32 -4.38
C ASP A 80 21.27 6.67 -4.61
N ALA A 81 20.17 6.66 -5.36
CA ALA A 81 19.40 7.86 -5.68
C ALA A 81 18.34 8.20 -4.60
N MET A 82 18.03 7.29 -3.68
CA MET A 82 17.04 7.49 -2.62
C MET A 82 17.61 8.20 -1.39
N ALA A 83 18.94 8.22 -1.22
CA ALA A 83 19.59 8.82 -0.05
C ALA A 83 19.18 10.29 0.15
N GLY A 84 18.70 10.61 1.35
CA GLY A 84 18.21 11.93 1.76
C GLY A 84 16.89 12.38 1.12
N LYS A 85 16.24 11.54 0.30
CA LYS A 85 14.96 11.87 -0.35
C LYS A 85 13.79 11.39 0.47
N VAL A 86 12.66 12.09 0.33
CA VAL A 86 11.39 11.62 0.87
C VAL A 86 10.84 10.50 0.01
N VAL A 87 10.46 9.40 0.65
CA VAL A 87 9.87 8.21 0.02
C VAL A 87 8.54 7.88 0.66
N ILE A 88 7.47 8.02 -0.12
CA ILE A 88 6.09 7.70 0.26
C ILE A 88 5.82 6.24 -0.10
N ASP A 89 5.83 5.36 0.90
CA ASP A 89 5.54 3.93 0.75
C ASP A 89 4.04 3.65 0.72
N ALA A 90 3.58 3.19 -0.44
CA ALA A 90 2.21 2.76 -0.69
C ALA A 90 2.09 1.24 -0.86
N THR A 91 3.15 0.47 -0.56
CA THR A 91 3.12 -0.98 -0.70
C THR A 91 2.27 -1.64 0.38
N ASN A 92 1.85 -2.88 0.13
CA ASN A 92 1.14 -3.69 1.12
C ASN A 92 1.88 -5.03 1.22
N PRO A 93 2.51 -5.36 2.37
CA PRO A 93 3.20 -6.62 2.51
C PRO A 93 2.22 -7.78 2.38
N VAL A 94 2.61 -8.84 1.68
CA VAL A 94 1.79 -10.06 1.62
C VAL A 94 2.22 -10.95 2.79
N PRO A 95 1.32 -11.33 3.72
CA PRO A 95 1.66 -12.27 4.76
C PRO A 95 2.15 -13.57 4.11
N ILE A 96 3.33 -14.04 4.48
CA ILE A 96 3.68 -15.44 4.19
C ILE A 96 2.71 -16.27 5.02
N LEU A 97 1.69 -16.84 4.37
CA LEU A 97 0.82 -17.82 4.99
C LEU A 97 1.70 -19.00 5.40
N THR A 98 2.13 -19.01 6.67
CA THR A 98 2.63 -20.23 7.28
C THR A 98 1.44 -21.18 7.43
N SER A 99 1.70 -22.48 7.36
CA SER A 99 0.69 -23.54 7.46
C SER A 99 -0.26 -23.36 8.66
N ALA A 100 0.20 -22.73 9.74
CA ALA A 100 -0.62 -22.41 10.92
C ALA A 100 -1.80 -21.46 10.65
N MET A 101 -1.69 -20.52 9.70
CA MET A 101 -2.81 -19.63 9.32
C MET A 101 -3.78 -20.27 8.34
N SER A 102 -3.29 -21.21 7.51
CA SER A 102 -4.14 -22.05 6.65
C SER A 102 -5.08 -22.93 7.48
N ASP A 103 -4.60 -23.45 8.61
CA ASP A 103 -5.41 -24.28 9.50
C ASP A 103 -6.48 -23.46 10.25
N ALA A 104 -6.16 -22.22 10.65
CA ALA A 104 -7.11 -21.33 11.32
C ALA A 104 -8.26 -20.83 10.41
N MET A 105 -8.01 -20.69 9.09
CA MET A 105 -9.05 -20.34 8.11
C MET A 105 -9.87 -21.54 7.64
N SER A 106 -9.45 -22.78 7.98
CA SER A 106 -10.14 -24.02 7.61
C SER A 106 -11.18 -24.48 8.63
N ASP A 107 -11.32 -23.79 9.78
CA ASP A 107 -12.28 -24.15 10.82
C ASP A 107 -13.59 -23.33 10.70
N PRO A 108 -14.69 -23.89 10.15
CA PRO A 108 -15.99 -23.26 10.28
C PRO A 108 -16.49 -23.42 11.72
N MET A 109 -16.65 -22.28 12.40
CA MET A 109 -17.51 -22.04 13.57
C MET A 109 -18.24 -23.27 14.13
N SER A 110 -17.73 -23.87 15.20
CA SER A 110 -18.55 -24.73 16.06
C SER A 110 -19.36 -23.84 17.01
N SER A 111 -20.61 -23.56 16.66
CA SER A 111 -21.60 -23.12 17.64
C SER A 111 -22.95 -23.80 17.37
N THR A 112 -23.24 -24.76 18.24
CA THR A 112 -24.52 -25.43 18.42
C THR A 112 -25.69 -24.46 18.61
N THR A 113 -26.71 -24.54 17.75
CA THR A 113 -28.13 -24.42 18.15
C THR A 113 -29.07 -25.13 17.15
N ASP A 114 -30.14 -25.70 17.73
CA ASP A 114 -31.14 -26.68 17.27
C ASP A 114 -31.95 -26.34 15.98
N PRO A 115 -32.44 -27.31 15.17
CA PRO A 115 -33.09 -27.06 13.88
C PRO A 115 -34.62 -27.18 13.95
N SER A 116 -35.35 -26.10 13.64
CA SER A 116 -36.68 -26.21 13.03
C SER A 116 -37.12 -24.89 12.38
N GLY A 117 -37.45 -24.92 11.09
CA GLY A 117 -38.10 -23.80 10.40
C GLY A 117 -37.64 -23.56 8.97
N LEU A 118 -38.26 -24.29 8.03
CA LEU A 118 -38.16 -24.11 6.58
C LEU A 118 -38.59 -22.70 6.12
N GLY A 119 -37.90 -22.14 5.12
CA GLY A 119 -38.37 -20.98 4.36
C GLY A 119 -37.31 -20.38 3.42
N SER A 120 -37.18 -20.95 2.22
CA SER A 120 -36.22 -20.64 1.17
C SER A 120 -36.25 -19.20 0.64
N PHE A 121 -35.07 -18.57 0.49
CA PHE A 121 -34.75 -17.71 -0.65
C PHE A 121 -33.25 -17.80 -0.95
N SER A 122 -32.92 -18.06 -2.22
CA SER A 122 -31.58 -18.01 -2.79
C SER A 122 -31.59 -16.96 -3.91
N PRO A 123 -30.50 -16.23 -4.14
CA PRO A 123 -29.71 -16.55 -5.32
C PRO A 123 -28.22 -16.68 -5.01
N GLY A 124 -27.57 -17.58 -5.75
CA GLY A 124 -26.26 -18.13 -5.46
C GLY A 124 -25.08 -17.22 -5.79
N PHE A 125 -24.03 -17.38 -4.98
CA PHE A 125 -22.64 -17.26 -5.39
C PHE A 125 -22.03 -18.66 -5.38
N PRO A 126 -21.22 -19.07 -6.38
CA PRO A 126 -20.52 -20.34 -6.34
C PRO A 126 -19.40 -20.27 -5.29
N SER A 127 -19.59 -20.98 -4.18
CA SER A 127 -18.52 -21.30 -3.24
C SER A 127 -17.65 -22.38 -3.87
N THR A 128 -16.53 -22.00 -4.49
CA THR A 128 -15.21 -22.67 -4.52
C THR A 128 -14.41 -22.01 -5.65
N LEU A 129 -13.48 -21.11 -5.31
CA LEU A 129 -12.41 -20.73 -6.22
C LEU A 129 -11.28 -21.74 -5.98
N ASP A 130 -11.18 -22.73 -6.84
CA ASP A 130 -10.04 -23.66 -6.87
C ASP A 130 -8.77 -22.86 -7.20
N ILE A 131 -7.85 -22.77 -6.25
CA ILE A 131 -6.52 -22.22 -6.49
C ILE A 131 -5.75 -23.26 -7.33
N PRO A 132 -5.27 -22.91 -8.54
CA PRO A 132 -4.56 -23.86 -9.38
C PRO A 132 -3.29 -24.38 -8.71
N SER A 133 -3.01 -25.67 -8.84
CA SER A 133 -1.89 -26.37 -8.19
C SER A 133 -0.48 -25.83 -8.52
N PHE A 134 -0.35 -24.94 -9.51
CA PHE A 134 0.89 -24.23 -9.83
C PHE A 134 1.15 -22.96 -9.00
N LEU A 135 0.19 -22.51 -8.18
CA LEU A 135 0.38 -21.47 -7.16
C LEU A 135 0.92 -22.02 -5.82
N ARG A 136 1.12 -23.33 -5.71
CA ARG A 136 1.72 -23.97 -4.54
C ARG A 136 3.24 -23.98 -4.71
N VAL A 137 3.94 -23.12 -3.98
CA VAL A 137 5.41 -23.09 -3.96
C VAL A 137 5.92 -24.38 -3.29
N PRO A 138 6.87 -25.13 -3.88
CA PRO A 138 7.44 -26.30 -3.23
C PRO A 138 8.35 -25.88 -2.07
N GLU A 139 8.10 -26.44 -0.88
CA GLU A 139 8.99 -26.26 0.28
C GLU A 139 10.37 -26.87 -0.01
N ALA A 140 11.43 -26.07 0.14
CA ALA A 140 12.80 -26.54 0.11
C ALA A 140 13.16 -27.19 1.46
N PRO A 141 13.81 -28.36 1.49
CA PRO A 141 14.12 -29.03 2.75
C PRO A 141 15.34 -28.40 3.42
N GLY A 142 15.16 -27.99 4.68
CA GLY A 142 16.25 -27.92 5.65
C GLY A 142 17.13 -26.67 5.61
N THR A 143 16.54 -25.50 5.82
CA THR A 143 17.23 -24.39 6.49
C THR A 143 16.31 -23.91 7.60
N ALA A 144 16.86 -23.67 8.79
CA ALA A 144 16.08 -23.11 9.90
C ALA A 144 15.41 -21.82 9.39
N HIS A 145 14.08 -21.83 9.29
CA HIS A 145 13.35 -20.62 8.97
C HIS A 145 13.64 -19.62 10.08
N PRO A 146 14.17 -18.42 9.78
CA PRO A 146 14.08 -17.33 10.73
C PRO A 146 12.59 -17.22 11.06
N THR A 147 12.25 -17.32 12.33
CA THR A 147 10.92 -16.95 12.81
C THR A 147 10.70 -15.54 12.31
N ALA A 148 9.91 -15.39 11.23
CA ALA A 148 9.53 -14.07 10.73
C ALA A 148 8.92 -13.36 11.93
N ASP A 149 9.55 -12.26 12.33
CA ASP A 149 9.04 -11.46 13.42
C ASP A 149 7.72 -10.85 12.97
N LEU A 150 6.62 -11.52 13.30
CA LEU A 150 5.26 -11.07 13.00
C LEU A 150 4.91 -9.74 13.69
N THR A 151 5.83 -9.21 14.51
CA THR A 151 5.68 -7.91 15.16
C THR A 151 6.27 -6.76 14.35
N THR A 152 7.05 -7.00 13.29
CA THR A 152 7.64 -5.93 12.47
C THR A 152 6.78 -5.65 11.23
N SER A 153 6.43 -4.39 10.98
CA SER A 153 5.68 -3.98 9.77
C SER A 153 6.46 -4.23 8.48
N GLY A 154 5.76 -4.30 7.35
CA GLY A 154 6.41 -4.28 6.03
C GLY A 154 7.19 -2.97 5.82
N PHE A 155 6.63 -1.86 6.28
CA PHE A 155 7.27 -0.55 6.22
C PHE A 155 8.61 -0.48 6.97
N GLU A 156 8.68 -1.04 8.19
CA GLU A 156 9.95 -1.17 8.94
C GLU A 156 10.98 -2.01 8.16
N GLN A 157 10.54 -3.06 7.47
CA GLN A 157 11.42 -3.85 6.60
C GLN A 157 11.97 -3.03 5.44
N LEU A 158 11.16 -2.16 4.81
CA LEU A 158 11.64 -1.28 3.73
C LEU A 158 12.63 -0.23 4.24
N ILE A 159 12.35 0.38 5.40
CA ILE A 159 13.26 1.33 6.05
C ILE A 159 14.63 0.69 6.29
N ALA A 160 14.66 -0.57 6.75
CA ALA A 160 15.91 -1.28 6.99
C ALA A 160 16.75 -1.53 5.73
N LEU A 161 16.13 -1.53 4.53
CA LEU A 161 16.82 -1.73 3.25
C LEU A 161 17.43 -0.45 2.67
N ALA A 162 16.86 0.71 2.99
CA ALA A 162 17.38 2.00 2.58
C ALA A 162 17.22 3.03 3.72
N PRO A 163 17.99 2.90 4.81
CA PRO A 163 17.85 3.74 6.00
C PRO A 163 18.26 5.19 5.77
N GLU A 164 19.02 5.45 4.70
CA GLU A 164 19.43 6.80 4.27
C GLU A 164 18.27 7.60 3.65
N ALA A 165 17.15 6.96 3.29
CA ALA A 165 15.97 7.63 2.76
C ALA A 165 15.02 8.07 3.89
N HIS A 166 14.23 9.11 3.62
CA HIS A 166 13.27 9.66 4.58
C HIS A 166 11.88 9.09 4.31
N TRP A 167 11.51 8.05 5.03
CA TRP A 167 10.35 7.23 4.74
C TRP A 167 9.08 7.70 5.41
N VAL A 168 7.96 7.56 4.70
CA VAL A 168 6.60 7.77 5.22
C VAL A 168 5.63 6.80 4.57
N LYS A 169 4.76 6.15 5.36
CA LYS A 169 3.69 5.30 4.85
C LYS A 169 2.44 6.12 4.55
N ALA A 170 1.86 5.96 3.35
CA ALA A 170 0.56 6.52 2.98
C ALA A 170 0.01 5.86 1.71
N PHE A 171 -1.27 6.12 1.38
CA PHE A 171 -2.00 5.69 0.18
C PHE A 171 -2.25 4.19 0.05
N ASN A 172 -1.94 3.41 1.09
CA ASN A 172 -2.14 1.97 1.08
C ASN A 172 -3.49 1.52 1.67
N THR A 173 -4.25 2.44 2.28
CA THR A 173 -5.50 2.14 3.01
C THR A 173 -6.76 2.20 2.15
N ILE A 174 -6.76 2.91 1.03
CA ILE A 174 -7.94 3.13 0.21
C ILE A 174 -7.70 2.53 -1.18
N SER A 175 -8.70 1.85 -1.75
CA SER A 175 -8.58 1.33 -3.11
C SER A 175 -8.55 2.47 -4.13
N THR A 176 -7.89 2.24 -5.27
CA THR A 176 -7.81 3.24 -6.35
C THR A 176 -9.17 3.70 -6.85
N GLU A 177 -10.15 2.80 -6.92
CA GLU A 177 -11.53 3.13 -7.31
C GLU A 177 -12.17 4.13 -6.36
N VAL A 178 -11.96 3.96 -5.05
CA VAL A 178 -12.49 4.86 -4.05
C VAL A 178 -11.75 6.20 -4.09
N LEU A 179 -10.42 6.15 -4.19
CA LEU A 179 -9.57 7.33 -4.35
C LEU A 179 -10.08 8.20 -5.50
N ASP A 180 -10.33 7.62 -6.69
CA ASP A 180 -10.90 8.33 -7.84
C ASP A 180 -12.29 8.92 -7.57
N ARG A 181 -13.18 8.15 -6.93
CA ARG A 181 -14.55 8.58 -6.64
C ARG A 181 -14.63 9.69 -5.58
N ARG A 182 -13.69 9.74 -4.65
CA ARG A 182 -13.76 10.57 -3.43
C ARG A 182 -12.79 11.74 -3.41
N ARG A 183 -11.85 11.81 -4.35
CA ARG A 183 -10.88 12.91 -4.46
C ARG A 183 -11.57 14.28 -4.42
N GLY A 184 -11.27 15.08 -3.41
CA GLY A 184 -11.83 16.43 -3.23
C GLY A 184 -13.33 16.49 -2.93
N HIS A 185 -13.99 15.37 -2.62
CA HIS A 185 -15.42 15.30 -2.33
C HIS A 185 -15.70 15.14 -0.82
N ASP A 186 -16.93 15.51 -0.40
CA ASP A 186 -17.43 15.24 0.96
C ASP A 186 -18.06 13.82 1.03
N PRO A 187 -17.80 13.02 2.08
CA PRO A 187 -16.85 13.28 3.17
C PRO A 187 -15.39 13.30 2.69
N LEU A 188 -14.61 14.23 3.23
CA LEU A 188 -13.17 14.30 2.99
C LEU A 188 -12.50 13.13 3.70
N LEU A 189 -11.98 12.18 2.92
CA LEU A 189 -11.39 10.97 3.48
C LEU A 189 -10.04 11.23 4.14
N ALA A 190 -9.81 10.56 5.26
CA ALA A 190 -8.52 10.51 5.95
C ALA A 190 -7.57 9.56 5.22
N GLU A 191 -6.37 10.06 4.94
CA GLU A 191 -5.22 9.25 4.53
C GLU A 191 -4.30 9.07 5.73
N TYR A 192 -4.13 7.83 6.18
CA TYR A 192 -3.33 7.54 7.36
C TYR A 192 -1.83 7.61 7.07
N VAL A 193 -1.11 8.34 7.91
CA VAL A 193 0.33 8.61 7.74
C VAL A 193 1.12 7.99 8.90
N CYS A 194 2.10 7.13 8.59
CA CYS A 194 3.00 6.55 9.59
C CYS A 194 4.46 6.95 9.32
N THR A 195 5.11 7.65 10.26
CA THR A 195 6.52 8.03 10.20
C THR A 195 6.99 8.75 11.47
N ASP A 196 8.25 8.57 11.86
CA ASP A 196 8.91 9.40 12.88
C ASP A 196 9.69 10.59 12.28
N GLN A 197 9.80 10.64 10.96
CA GLN A 197 10.62 11.63 10.25
C GLN A 197 9.78 12.85 9.90
N ARG A 198 10.12 14.00 10.51
CA ARG A 198 9.33 15.24 10.42
C ARG A 198 9.19 15.75 8.99
N ASP A 199 10.27 15.77 8.24
CA ASP A 199 10.30 16.26 6.86
C ASP A 199 9.56 15.33 5.91
N ALA A 200 9.68 14.00 6.07
CA ALA A 200 8.86 13.03 5.33
C ALA A 200 7.36 13.23 5.62
N ARG A 201 7.00 13.45 6.90
CA ARG A 201 5.62 13.76 7.31
C ARG A 201 5.12 15.03 6.64
N ASP A 202 5.90 16.11 6.71
CA ASP A 202 5.47 17.42 6.20
C ASP A 202 5.32 17.38 4.66
N ALA A 203 6.20 16.68 3.95
CA ALA A 203 6.09 16.45 2.50
C ALA A 203 4.87 15.58 2.13
N ALA A 204 4.64 14.47 2.83
CA ALA A 204 3.46 13.64 2.60
C ALA A 204 2.16 14.38 2.89
N CYS A 205 2.08 15.15 3.99
CA CYS A 205 0.92 15.97 4.31
C CYS A 205 0.58 16.95 3.19
N HIS A 206 1.59 17.62 2.63
CA HIS A 206 1.40 18.54 1.53
C HIS A 206 0.81 17.84 0.29
N ILE A 207 1.42 16.74 -0.12
CA ILE A 207 0.97 15.96 -1.28
C ILE A 207 -0.44 15.39 -1.06
N ILE A 208 -0.73 14.81 0.11
CA ILE A 208 -2.06 14.28 0.44
C ILE A 208 -3.14 15.36 0.30
N GLN A 209 -2.85 16.59 0.74
CA GLN A 209 -3.76 17.73 0.62
C GLN A 209 -3.94 18.18 -0.84
N GLU A 210 -2.85 18.28 -1.62
CA GLU A 210 -2.89 18.58 -3.06
C GLU A 210 -3.70 17.54 -3.86
N LEU A 211 -3.64 16.28 -3.43
CA LEU A 211 -4.38 15.18 -4.02
C LEU A 211 -5.84 15.11 -3.54
N GLY A 212 -6.27 16.00 -2.64
CA GLY A 212 -7.66 16.16 -2.25
C GLY A 212 -8.12 15.27 -1.08
N PHE A 213 -7.19 14.90 -0.19
CA PHE A 213 -7.43 14.08 1.01
C PHE A 213 -6.95 14.78 2.28
N ALA A 214 -7.32 14.26 3.45
CA ALA A 214 -6.88 14.79 4.73
C ALA A 214 -5.78 13.90 5.35
N PRO A 215 -4.55 14.38 5.55
CA PRO A 215 -3.52 13.59 6.22
C PRO A 215 -3.90 13.38 7.70
N PHE A 216 -3.83 12.13 8.17
CA PHE A 216 -4.12 11.76 9.55
C PHE A 216 -2.99 10.91 10.13
N PHE A 217 -2.29 11.44 11.14
CA PHE A 217 -1.10 10.77 11.69
C PHE A 217 -1.47 9.59 12.58
N ALA A 218 -1.01 8.39 12.20
CA ALA A 218 -1.30 7.13 12.88
C ALA A 218 -0.18 6.67 13.84
N GLY A 219 1.02 7.25 13.76
CA GLY A 219 2.15 6.93 14.64
C GLY A 219 3.46 6.74 13.89
N GLY A 220 4.43 6.09 14.56
CA GLY A 220 5.72 5.74 13.99
C GLY A 220 5.64 4.59 12.97
N PRO A 221 6.78 4.11 12.46
CA PRO A 221 6.83 3.01 11.50
C PRO A 221 6.08 1.75 11.95
N GLU A 222 6.09 1.45 13.24
CA GLU A 222 5.39 0.31 13.82
C GLU A 222 3.87 0.37 13.66
N ALA A 223 3.30 1.58 13.57
CA ALA A 223 1.86 1.78 13.35
C ALA A 223 1.41 1.42 11.94
N ALA A 224 2.34 1.26 10.98
CA ALA A 224 2.03 0.82 9.62
C ALA A 224 1.28 -0.53 9.58
N ARG A 225 1.47 -1.40 10.58
CA ARG A 225 0.71 -2.66 10.71
C ARG A 225 -0.80 -2.46 10.74
N LEU A 226 -1.26 -1.28 11.17
CA LEU A 226 -2.67 -0.93 11.18
C LEU A 226 -3.23 -0.78 9.76
N THR A 227 -2.42 -0.31 8.82
CA THR A 227 -2.85 0.05 7.45
C THR A 227 -2.47 -0.99 6.40
N GLU A 228 -1.45 -1.80 6.69
CA GLU A 228 -0.94 -2.88 5.84
C GLU A 228 -1.91 -4.08 5.73
N THR A 229 -1.54 -5.08 4.93
CA THR A 229 -2.36 -6.28 4.72
C THR A 229 -2.74 -6.98 6.01
N GLY A 230 -4.05 -7.14 6.22
CA GLY A 230 -4.61 -7.75 7.44
C GLY A 230 -4.74 -6.79 8.62
N GLY A 231 -4.30 -5.53 8.46
CA GLY A 231 -4.47 -4.48 9.46
C GLY A 231 -5.92 -3.96 9.54
N PRO A 232 -6.37 -3.49 10.72
CA PRO A 232 -7.73 -3.00 10.95
C PRO A 232 -8.16 -1.76 10.14
N LEU A 233 -7.20 -1.02 9.56
CA LEU A 233 -7.46 0.18 8.74
C LEU A 233 -7.31 -0.10 7.24
N GLN A 234 -6.98 -1.34 6.84
CA GLN A 234 -6.86 -1.68 5.44
C GLN A 234 -8.24 -1.61 4.74
N MET A 235 -8.30 -1.00 3.55
CA MET A 235 -9.50 -0.82 2.74
C MET A 235 -10.65 -0.06 3.44
N CYS A 236 -10.32 0.76 4.45
CA CYS A 236 -11.31 1.52 5.20
C CYS A 236 -11.47 2.94 4.64
N GLU A 237 -12.68 3.28 4.18
CA GLU A 237 -13.05 4.67 3.85
C GLU A 237 -13.46 5.40 5.13
N VAL A 238 -12.65 6.34 5.60
CA VAL A 238 -12.90 7.04 6.88
C VAL A 238 -13.03 8.53 6.62
N ASP A 239 -14.16 9.15 7.00
CA ASP A 239 -14.26 10.62 7.06
C ASP A 239 -13.22 11.12 8.08
N VAL A 240 -12.47 12.16 7.73
CA VAL A 240 -11.50 12.80 8.64
C VAL A 240 -12.11 13.16 10.00
N LYS A 241 -13.41 13.45 10.05
CA LYS A 241 -14.13 13.75 11.32
C LYS A 241 -14.14 12.55 12.28
N ASP A 242 -14.14 11.33 11.76
CA ASP A 242 -14.24 10.10 12.53
C ASP A 242 -12.87 9.40 12.70
N ALA A 243 -11.85 9.84 11.97
CA ALA A 243 -10.53 9.19 11.90
C ALA A 243 -9.85 9.00 13.27
N LYS A 244 -10.05 9.92 14.20
CA LYS A 244 -9.52 9.78 15.57
C LYS A 244 -10.11 8.58 16.31
N ASP A 245 -11.42 8.41 16.22
CA ASP A 245 -12.13 7.36 16.95
C ASP A 245 -11.88 6.00 16.29
N VAL A 246 -11.83 5.96 14.96
CA VAL A 246 -11.45 4.78 14.19
C VAL A 246 -10.02 4.35 14.49
N LEU A 247 -9.06 5.27 14.55
CA LEU A 247 -7.67 4.95 14.92
C LEU A 247 -7.58 4.42 16.36
N ALA A 248 -8.31 5.02 17.31
CA ALA A 248 -8.32 4.56 18.69
C ALA A 248 -8.88 3.13 18.80
N ALA A 249 -9.93 2.80 18.05
CA ALA A 249 -10.48 1.45 17.98
C ALA A 249 -9.48 0.47 17.34
N ALA A 250 -8.81 0.85 16.26
CA ALA A 250 -7.80 0.03 15.59
C ALA A 250 -6.63 -0.30 16.53
N LEU A 251 -6.09 0.68 17.24
CA LEU A 251 -5.00 0.47 18.21
C LEU A 251 -5.37 -0.53 19.31
N ALA A 252 -6.64 -0.55 19.75
CA ALA A 252 -7.11 -1.48 20.77
C ALA A 252 -7.13 -2.95 20.30
N THR A 253 -7.01 -3.22 19.01
CA THR A 253 -7.05 -4.59 18.44
C THR A 253 -5.68 -5.24 18.27
N VAL A 254 -4.58 -4.49 18.41
CA VAL A 254 -3.21 -4.95 18.08
C VAL A 254 -2.33 -5.08 19.34
N HIS A 255 -2.96 -5.27 20.51
CA HIS A 255 -2.30 -5.51 21.81
C HIS A 255 -2.25 -6.98 22.21
#